data_AF-A0A929HXG2-F1
#
_entry.id   AF-A0A929HXG2-F1
#
_cell.length_a   1.000
_cell.length_b   1.000
_cell.length_c   1.000
_cell.angle_alpha   90.00
_cell.angle_beta   90.00
_cell.angle_gamma   90.00
#
_symmetry.space_group_name_H-M   'P 1'
#
loop_
_entity.id
_entity.type
_entity.pdbx_description
1 polymer ?
#
loop_
_entity_poly.entity_id
_entity_poly.type
_entity_poly.pdbx_seq_one_letter_code
_entity_poly.pdbx_strand_id
1 'polypeptide(L)'
;PAKVVVITDSKEDIAYVRELALINGEEVKLKMEGHTIHFDGYYDQGRDKVNTKYLLSKNVDWGIKVNLIEKDKGLKEIYSYLNGSMAGKEMLVRFFSLGPTNSIFSLKALQITDSAYVAHSEDLLYRQGYEEFKKLNGSPDFFFFLHSAGRLENGVSIDIDKRRIYIDLEENRVYSVNNQYAGNSLGLKKLAFRLAINKAQNEGWLAEHMFIMGVHGPNGRITYFTGAYPSACGKTSTAMIPGQTVVGDDIAYLKKIDGVIRAVNMESGIFGIIHSVNSENDPVIYKALTTPGEVIFSNVLISNGVPYWGGMKKDIPNKGINFSGEWFEEKKDEQGREIPCSHKNARYTLKLSELKNIDSKANDPGGVPVKAIFYGGRDSDTTIPIVESLTWEHGVFLGATVESETTAATLGARGVRKYN
;
A
#
# COMPACT_ATOMS: atom_id res chain seq x y z
N PRO A 1 -1.92 26.28 -4.74
CA PRO A 1 -3.10 26.00 -3.89
C PRO A 1 -3.73 27.30 -3.42
N ALA A 2 -5.02 27.28 -3.05
CA ALA A 2 -5.70 28.42 -2.43
C ALA A 2 -5.41 28.53 -0.93
N LYS A 3 -5.17 27.39 -0.28
CA LYS A 3 -4.84 27.28 1.15
C LYS A 3 -3.79 26.18 1.34
N VAL A 4 -2.90 26.36 2.31
CA VAL A 4 -1.93 25.33 2.74
C VAL A 4 -2.19 25.03 4.20
N VAL A 5 -2.31 23.76 4.54
CA VAL A 5 -2.53 23.30 5.92
C VAL A 5 -1.49 22.25 6.27
N VAL A 6 -0.86 22.47 7.41
CA VAL A 6 0.09 21.54 8.03
C VAL A 6 -0.71 20.69 9.01
N ILE A 7 -0.74 19.38 8.80
CA ILE A 7 -1.46 18.42 9.63
C ILE A 7 -0.48 17.83 10.63
N THR A 8 -0.74 18.04 11.92
CA THR A 8 0.10 17.53 13.02
C THR A 8 -0.40 16.17 13.52
N ASP A 9 0.21 15.66 14.59
CA ASP A 9 -0.21 14.42 15.26
C ASP A 9 -1.46 14.63 16.15
N SER A 10 -2.03 15.84 16.19
CA SER A 10 -3.20 16.17 17.01
C SER A 10 -4.46 15.44 16.53
N LYS A 11 -5.36 15.07 17.46
CA LYS A 11 -6.59 14.36 17.08
C LYS A 11 -7.49 15.24 16.22
N GLU A 12 -7.46 16.55 16.45
CA GLU A 12 -8.22 17.57 15.75
C GLU A 12 -7.79 17.66 14.29
N ASP A 13 -6.48 17.70 14.00
CA ASP A 13 -5.99 17.77 12.62
C ASP A 13 -6.28 16.47 11.85
N ILE A 14 -6.14 15.31 12.52
CA ILE A 14 -6.46 14.03 11.88
C ILE A 14 -7.97 13.94 11.64
N ALA A 15 -8.82 14.41 12.58
CA ALA A 15 -10.27 14.47 12.38
C ALA A 15 -10.66 15.42 11.24
N TYR A 16 -9.99 16.56 11.15
CA TYR A 16 -10.16 17.54 10.07
C TYR A 16 -9.93 16.90 8.69
N VAL A 17 -8.89 16.08 8.52
CA VAL A 17 -8.63 15.38 7.25
C VAL A 17 -9.80 14.47 6.86
N ARG A 18 -10.38 13.73 7.82
CA ARG A 18 -11.55 12.85 7.58
C ARG A 18 -12.76 13.64 7.13
N GLU A 19 -13.06 14.74 7.82
CA GLU A 19 -14.16 15.61 7.47
C GLU A 19 -13.95 16.26 6.10
N LEU A 20 -12.72 16.68 5.80
CA LEU A 20 -12.36 17.26 4.52
C LEU A 20 -12.56 16.27 3.36
N ALA A 21 -12.22 14.98 3.54
CA ALA A 21 -12.47 13.95 2.53
C ALA A 21 -13.97 13.83 2.18
N LEU A 22 -14.85 13.98 3.17
CA LEU A 22 -16.30 13.97 2.98
C LEU A 22 -16.81 15.27 2.35
N ILE A 23 -16.32 16.43 2.81
CA ILE A 23 -16.70 17.75 2.30
C ILE A 23 -16.30 17.90 0.82
N ASN A 24 -15.12 17.41 0.46
CA ASN A 24 -14.63 17.42 -0.92
C ASN A 24 -15.37 16.42 -1.82
N GLY A 25 -16.19 15.52 -1.25
CA GLY A 25 -16.84 14.43 -1.98
C GLY A 25 -15.86 13.36 -2.47
N GLU A 26 -14.64 13.32 -1.92
CA GLU A 26 -13.67 12.26 -2.20
C GLU A 26 -14.11 10.94 -1.54
N GLU A 27 -14.78 11.02 -0.39
CA GLU A 27 -15.35 9.88 0.30
C GLU A 27 -16.83 10.09 0.60
N VAL A 28 -17.58 8.99 0.68
CA VAL A 28 -19.00 8.99 1.09
C VAL A 28 -19.18 8.07 2.29
N LYS A 29 -19.91 8.54 3.32
CA LYS A 29 -20.27 7.73 4.49
C LYS A 29 -21.17 6.56 4.10
N LEU A 30 -20.88 5.40 4.67
CA LEU A 30 -21.71 4.20 4.55
C LEU A 30 -22.60 4.02 5.79
N LYS A 31 -23.52 3.05 5.73
CA LYS A 31 -24.48 2.78 6.80
C LYS A 31 -23.81 2.27 8.08
N MET A 32 -22.71 1.54 7.94
CA MET A 32 -21.93 1.05 9.07
C MET A 32 -21.09 2.20 9.65
N GLU A 33 -21.09 2.34 10.97
CA GLU A 33 -20.31 3.37 11.66
C GLU A 33 -18.81 3.24 11.35
N GLY A 34 -18.19 4.37 10.99
CA GLY A 34 -16.77 4.46 10.63
C GLY A 34 -16.44 4.02 9.20
N HIS A 35 -17.39 3.48 8.44
CA HIS A 35 -17.15 3.05 7.06
C HIS A 35 -17.39 4.18 6.05
N THR A 36 -16.47 4.29 5.08
CA THR A 36 -16.61 5.17 3.92
C THR A 36 -16.32 4.43 2.62
N ILE A 37 -16.73 5.01 1.49
CA ILE A 37 -16.40 4.54 0.13
C ILE A 37 -15.70 5.65 -0.64
N HIS A 38 -14.61 5.29 -1.32
CA HIS A 38 -13.96 6.08 -2.36
C HIS A 38 -14.18 5.42 -3.73
N PHE A 39 -14.43 6.23 -4.76
CA PHE A 39 -14.44 5.76 -6.14
C PHE A 39 -13.33 6.44 -6.92
N ASP A 40 -12.43 5.65 -7.46
CA ASP A 40 -11.45 6.15 -8.40
C ASP A 40 -12.10 6.41 -9.77
N GLY A 41 -11.50 7.28 -10.57
CA GLY A 41 -11.89 7.45 -11.97
C GLY A 41 -11.83 6.12 -12.75
N TYR A 42 -12.74 5.92 -13.70
CA TYR A 42 -12.85 4.66 -14.45
C TYR A 42 -11.53 4.21 -15.11
N TYR A 43 -10.70 5.18 -15.54
CA TYR A 43 -9.40 4.96 -16.17
C TYR A 43 -8.20 5.09 -15.20
N ASP A 44 -8.46 5.11 -13.89
CA ASP A 44 -7.47 5.21 -12.83
C ASP A 44 -7.73 4.19 -11.72
N GLN A 45 -7.73 2.89 -12.06
CA GLN A 45 -8.07 1.81 -11.11
C GLN A 45 -6.92 0.81 -10.93
N GLY A 46 -5.71 1.25 -11.26
CA GLY A 46 -4.53 0.42 -11.30
C GLY A 46 -3.24 1.22 -11.43
N ARG A 47 -2.11 0.53 -11.23
CA ARG A 47 -0.78 1.14 -11.32
C ARG A 47 -0.42 1.47 -12.76
N ASP A 48 0.05 2.68 -13.01
CA ASP A 48 0.50 3.12 -14.33
C ASP A 48 2.01 2.85 -14.51
N LYS A 49 2.35 1.62 -14.90
CA LYS A 49 3.75 1.22 -15.09
C LYS A 49 4.45 1.98 -16.22
N VAL A 50 3.70 2.43 -17.23
CA VAL A 50 4.25 3.11 -18.42
C VAL A 50 4.70 4.52 -18.04
N ASN A 51 3.88 5.23 -17.26
CA ASN A 51 4.18 6.58 -16.81
C ASN A 51 4.90 6.65 -15.44
N THR A 52 5.14 5.51 -14.80
CA THR A 52 6.02 5.40 -13.64
C THR A 52 7.47 5.25 -14.08
N LYS A 53 8.33 6.24 -13.79
CA LYS A 53 9.74 6.25 -14.20
C LYS A 53 10.68 6.61 -13.05
N TYR A 54 11.91 6.11 -13.10
CA TYR A 54 12.97 6.62 -12.25
C TYR A 54 13.72 7.76 -12.94
N LEU A 55 14.03 8.79 -12.18
CA LEU A 55 14.87 9.91 -12.58
C LEU A 55 16.33 9.47 -12.45
N LEU A 56 17.04 9.45 -13.57
CA LEU A 56 18.42 8.99 -13.63
C LEU A 56 19.35 10.15 -13.99
N SER A 57 20.37 10.37 -13.16
CA SER A 57 21.41 11.36 -13.45
C SER A 57 22.17 11.02 -14.72
N LYS A 58 22.63 12.09 -15.39
CA LYS A 58 23.40 11.96 -16.63
C LYS A 58 24.67 11.16 -16.36
N ASN A 59 24.93 10.14 -17.18
CA ASN A 59 26.07 9.20 -17.09
C ASN A 59 26.02 8.18 -15.94
N VAL A 60 24.88 8.01 -15.27
CA VAL A 60 24.67 6.87 -14.37
C VAL A 60 24.05 5.73 -15.18
N ASP A 61 24.58 4.51 -15.01
CA ASP A 61 23.97 3.28 -15.50
C ASP A 61 23.80 2.31 -14.32
N TRP A 62 22.57 1.92 -14.04
CA TRP A 62 22.26 0.94 -12.98
C TRP A 62 22.45 -0.51 -13.44
N GLY A 63 22.74 -0.76 -14.72
CA GLY A 63 22.94 -2.11 -15.26
C GLY A 63 21.68 -2.98 -15.24
N ILE A 64 20.51 -2.39 -15.00
CA ILE A 64 19.21 -3.07 -14.92
C ILE A 64 18.18 -2.42 -15.83
N LYS A 65 17.31 -3.24 -16.41
CA LYS A 65 16.23 -2.76 -17.28
C LYS A 65 15.03 -2.29 -16.45
N VAL A 66 15.03 -1.00 -16.10
CA VAL A 66 13.88 -0.32 -15.47
C VAL A 66 13.39 0.82 -16.35
N ASN A 67 12.19 1.34 -16.09
CA ASN A 67 11.62 2.45 -16.85
C ASN A 67 12.27 3.77 -16.38
N LEU A 68 13.05 4.40 -17.25
CA LEU A 68 13.95 5.51 -16.91
C LEU A 68 13.62 6.77 -17.72
N ILE A 69 13.98 7.92 -17.16
CA ILE A 69 14.09 9.19 -17.86
C ILE A 69 15.28 9.97 -17.29
N GLU A 70 15.98 10.72 -18.14
CA GLU A 70 17.02 11.63 -17.69
C GLU A 70 16.44 12.63 -16.68
N LYS A 71 17.11 12.79 -15.54
CA LYS A 71 16.61 13.53 -14.37
C LYS A 71 16.12 14.94 -14.72
N ASP A 72 16.93 15.74 -15.41
CA ASP A 72 16.56 17.13 -15.78
C ASP A 72 15.33 17.18 -16.69
N LYS A 73 15.25 16.25 -17.66
CA LYS A 73 14.11 16.14 -18.58
C LYS A 73 12.85 15.72 -17.84
N GLY A 74 12.95 14.72 -16.96
CA GLY A 74 11.83 14.23 -16.16
C GLY A 74 11.32 15.26 -15.16
N LEU A 75 12.22 15.97 -14.47
CA LEU A 75 11.84 17.06 -13.56
C LEU A 75 11.12 18.18 -14.31
N LYS A 76 11.65 18.61 -15.46
CA LYS A 76 10.99 19.62 -16.31
C LYS A 76 9.60 19.18 -16.75
N GLU A 77 9.44 17.93 -17.18
CA GLU A 77 8.15 17.37 -17.58
C GLU A 77 7.15 17.36 -16.41
N ILE A 78 7.50 16.74 -15.28
CA ILE A 78 6.55 16.59 -14.18
C ILE A 78 6.19 17.92 -13.51
N TYR A 79 7.14 18.85 -13.40
CA TYR A 79 6.85 20.19 -12.89
C TYR A 79 5.92 20.98 -13.82
N SER A 80 5.98 20.75 -15.13
CA SER A 80 5.03 21.38 -16.05
C SER A 80 3.58 20.96 -15.78
N TYR A 81 3.37 19.71 -15.35
CA TYR A 81 2.05 19.19 -15.00
C TYR A 81 1.62 19.52 -13.57
N LEU A 82 2.56 19.63 -12.63
CA LEU A 82 2.29 20.08 -11.26
C LEU A 82 2.00 21.59 -11.17
N ASN A 83 2.51 22.38 -12.12
CA ASN A 83 2.28 23.82 -12.12
C ASN A 83 0.78 24.14 -12.22
N GLY A 84 0.23 24.75 -11.17
CA GLY A 84 -1.19 25.09 -11.08
C GLY A 84 -2.13 23.90 -10.84
N SER A 85 -1.62 22.67 -10.63
CA SER A 85 -2.47 21.47 -10.49
C SER A 85 -3.38 21.51 -9.26
N MET A 86 -2.99 22.26 -8.24
CA MET A 86 -3.75 22.48 -7.01
C MET A 86 -4.51 23.83 -6.98
N ALA A 87 -4.72 24.49 -8.13
CA ALA A 87 -5.43 25.77 -8.17
C ALA A 87 -6.84 25.64 -7.54
N GLY A 88 -7.19 26.58 -6.66
CA GLY A 88 -8.49 26.57 -5.96
C GLY A 88 -8.63 25.53 -4.84
N LYS A 89 -7.68 24.61 -4.68
CA LYS A 89 -7.73 23.54 -3.68
C LYS A 89 -6.93 23.85 -2.42
N GLU A 90 -7.20 23.09 -1.38
CA GLU A 90 -6.36 22.99 -0.20
C GLU A 90 -5.20 22.02 -0.43
N MET A 91 -3.99 22.45 -0.06
CA MET A 91 -2.79 21.62 -0.02
C MET A 91 -2.55 21.16 1.41
N LEU A 92 -2.50 19.85 1.61
CA LEU A 92 -2.23 19.20 2.89
C LEU A 92 -0.76 18.81 2.95
N VAL A 93 -0.08 19.22 4.02
CA VAL A 93 1.29 18.82 4.35
C VAL A 93 1.23 17.84 5.51
N ARG A 94 1.65 16.61 5.24
CA ARG A 94 1.51 15.44 6.11
C ARG A 94 2.88 14.87 6.48
N PHE A 95 3.00 14.35 7.69
CA PHE A 95 4.24 13.77 8.23
C PHE A 95 3.98 12.39 8.81
N PHE A 96 4.87 11.46 8.50
CA PHE A 96 4.71 10.05 8.86
C PHE A 96 6.03 9.42 9.30
N SER A 97 5.90 8.38 10.11
CA SER A 97 6.94 7.43 10.45
C SER A 97 6.67 6.11 9.74
N LEU A 98 7.60 5.71 8.87
CA LEU A 98 7.63 4.40 8.23
C LEU A 98 8.39 3.46 9.17
N GLY A 99 7.65 2.55 9.81
CA GLY A 99 8.09 1.80 10.99
C GLY A 99 7.65 2.45 12.31
N PRO A 100 7.79 1.74 13.45
CA PRO A 100 7.45 2.24 14.78
C PRO A 100 8.11 3.60 15.07
N THR A 101 7.43 4.49 15.78
CA THR A 101 8.00 5.78 16.23
C THR A 101 9.06 5.55 17.31
N ASN A 102 9.97 6.51 17.52
CA ASN A 102 11.09 6.39 18.48
C ASN A 102 11.94 5.12 18.27
N SER A 103 12.11 4.69 17.01
CA SER A 103 12.82 3.47 16.67
C SER A 103 14.04 3.77 15.80
N ILE A 104 15.08 2.93 15.92
CA ILE A 104 16.19 2.95 14.96
C ILE A 104 15.75 2.52 13.55
N PHE A 105 14.58 1.91 13.43
CA PHE A 105 13.98 1.52 12.15
C PHE A 105 13.15 2.65 11.52
N SER A 106 12.82 3.73 12.26
CA SER A 106 11.91 4.77 11.77
C SER A 106 12.52 5.55 10.61
N LEU A 107 11.94 5.43 9.42
CA LEU A 107 12.20 6.36 8.32
C LEU A 107 11.15 7.46 8.34
N LYS A 108 11.59 8.72 8.26
CA LYS A 108 10.71 9.88 8.28
C LYS A 108 10.23 10.12 6.85
N ALA A 109 8.94 10.37 6.67
CA ALA A 109 8.37 10.68 5.37
C ALA A 109 7.41 11.87 5.40
N LEU A 110 7.47 12.71 4.38
CA LEU A 110 6.61 13.88 4.20
C LEU A 110 5.84 13.73 2.89
N GLN A 111 4.51 13.81 2.98
CA GLN A 111 3.61 13.81 1.83
C GLN A 111 2.95 15.19 1.71
N ILE A 112 3.03 15.79 0.54
CA ILE A 112 2.21 16.94 0.14
C ILE A 112 1.16 16.43 -0.85
N THR A 113 -0.11 16.72 -0.59
CA THR A 113 -1.23 16.28 -1.44
C THR A 113 -2.37 17.30 -1.44
N ASP A 114 -3.15 17.34 -2.52
CA ASP A 114 -4.43 18.08 -2.59
C ASP A 114 -5.66 17.17 -2.48
N SER A 115 -5.45 15.90 -2.12
CA SER A 115 -6.50 14.91 -1.87
C SER A 115 -6.54 14.54 -0.39
N ALA A 116 -7.69 14.78 0.23
CA ALA A 116 -7.97 14.38 1.60
C ALA A 116 -8.16 12.86 1.74
N TYR A 117 -8.67 12.16 0.72
CA TYR A 117 -8.71 10.69 0.66
C TYR A 117 -7.31 10.08 0.76
N VAL A 118 -6.33 10.64 0.04
CA VAL A 118 -4.92 10.21 0.12
C VAL A 118 -4.41 10.38 1.55
N ALA A 119 -4.61 11.55 2.14
CA ALA A 119 -4.17 11.83 3.51
C ALA A 119 -4.86 10.94 4.55
N HIS A 120 -6.17 10.70 4.42
CA HIS A 120 -6.94 9.83 5.31
C HIS A 120 -6.50 8.37 5.16
N SER A 121 -6.26 7.89 3.93
CA SER A 121 -5.73 6.55 3.70
C SER A 121 -4.35 6.37 4.34
N GLU A 122 -3.48 7.37 4.26
CA GLU A 122 -2.16 7.33 4.90
C GLU A 122 -2.26 7.32 6.44
N ASP A 123 -3.26 7.97 7.05
CA ASP A 123 -3.53 7.87 8.51
C ASP A 123 -3.84 6.45 8.97
N LEU A 124 -4.49 5.65 8.12
CA LEU A 124 -4.79 4.26 8.44
C LEU A 124 -3.57 3.37 8.22
N LEU A 125 -2.76 3.68 7.23
CA LEU A 125 -1.68 2.82 6.74
C LEU A 125 -0.33 3.08 7.39
N TYR A 126 -0.10 4.27 7.93
CA TYR A 126 1.19 4.69 8.48
C TYR A 126 1.03 5.37 9.83
N ARG A 127 2.13 5.41 10.59
CA ARG A 127 2.17 6.07 11.89
C ARG A 127 2.39 7.55 11.69
N GLN A 128 1.71 8.36 12.50
CA GLN A 128 1.91 9.79 12.51
C GLN A 128 3.35 10.13 12.90
N GLY A 129 3.90 11.16 12.27
CA GLY A 129 5.32 11.45 12.33
C GLY A 129 5.66 12.93 12.47
N TYR A 130 4.72 13.82 12.78
CA TYR A 130 5.02 15.24 12.94
C TYR A 130 6.05 15.48 14.05
N GLU A 131 5.85 14.85 15.22
CA GLU A 131 6.81 14.96 16.33
C GLU A 131 8.14 14.24 16.03
N GLU A 132 8.13 13.17 15.22
CA GLU A 132 9.37 12.56 14.72
C GLU A 132 10.12 13.47 13.75
N PHE A 133 9.39 14.20 12.91
CA PHE A 133 9.96 15.14 11.95
C PHE A 133 10.62 16.33 12.63
N LYS A 134 10.03 16.85 13.71
CA LYS A 134 10.61 17.94 14.49
C LYS A 134 12.02 17.59 15.02
N LYS A 135 12.28 16.31 15.27
CA LYS A 135 13.61 15.84 15.73
C LYS A 135 14.68 15.90 14.65
N LEU A 136 14.32 16.05 13.36
CA LEU A 136 15.29 16.19 12.28
C LEU A 136 16.11 17.48 12.36
N ASN A 137 15.62 18.52 13.05
CA ASN A 137 16.32 19.79 13.24
C ASN A 137 16.90 20.37 11.93
N GLY A 138 16.14 20.29 10.82
CA GLY A 138 16.54 20.79 9.50
C GLY A 138 17.33 19.80 8.63
N SER A 139 17.58 18.57 9.11
CA SER A 139 18.20 17.51 8.30
C SER A 139 17.34 17.14 7.08
N PRO A 140 17.95 16.91 5.90
CA PRO A 140 17.26 16.42 4.72
C PRO A 140 17.01 14.89 4.75
N ASP A 141 17.32 14.21 5.86
CA ASP A 141 17.17 12.74 5.98
C ASP A 141 15.72 12.30 6.18
N PHE A 142 14.92 12.47 5.13
CA PHE A 142 13.54 12.03 5.05
C PHE A 142 13.14 11.75 3.60
N PHE A 143 12.08 10.97 3.42
CA PHE A 143 11.48 10.75 2.11
C PHE A 143 10.46 11.83 1.81
N PHE A 144 10.55 12.43 0.63
CA PHE A 144 9.66 13.50 0.20
C PHE A 144 8.74 13.06 -0.93
N PHE A 145 7.44 13.30 -0.78
CA PHE A 145 6.44 12.96 -1.77
C PHE A 145 5.61 14.20 -2.09
N LEU A 146 5.53 14.55 -3.37
CA LEU A 146 4.65 15.60 -3.87
C LEU A 146 3.63 14.96 -4.81
N HIS A 147 2.39 14.93 -4.35
CA HIS A 147 1.25 14.39 -5.05
C HIS A 147 0.25 15.51 -5.40
N SER A 148 -0.38 15.42 -6.56
CA SER A 148 -1.62 16.16 -6.84
C SER A 148 -2.56 15.33 -7.70
N ALA A 149 -3.83 15.28 -7.31
CA ALA A 149 -4.86 14.63 -8.10
C ALA A 149 -5.16 15.38 -9.42
N GLY A 150 -4.61 16.58 -9.61
CA GLY A 150 -4.81 17.38 -10.82
C GLY A 150 -6.19 18.00 -10.87
N ARG A 151 -6.68 18.36 -12.05
CA ARG A 151 -8.06 18.86 -12.19
C ARG A 151 -9.03 17.71 -12.01
N LEU A 152 -10.07 17.94 -11.21
CA LEU A 152 -11.12 16.96 -10.93
C LEU A 152 -12.45 17.44 -11.53
N GLU A 153 -13.19 16.52 -12.12
CA GLU A 153 -14.59 16.70 -12.51
C GLU A 153 -15.40 15.57 -11.90
N ASN A 154 -16.50 15.87 -11.20
CA ASN A 154 -17.28 14.88 -10.45
C ASN A 154 -16.42 14.02 -9.49
N GLY A 155 -15.42 14.64 -8.87
CA GLY A 155 -14.53 13.96 -7.93
C GLY A 155 -13.47 13.06 -8.58
N VAL A 156 -13.35 13.02 -9.91
CA VAL A 156 -12.36 12.18 -10.61
C VAL A 156 -11.37 12.99 -11.46
N SER A 157 -10.11 12.56 -11.51
CA SER A 157 -9.06 13.19 -12.35
C SER A 157 -9.41 13.12 -13.83
N ILE A 158 -9.35 14.27 -14.52
CA ILE A 158 -9.68 14.36 -15.96
C ILE A 158 -8.45 14.38 -16.87
N ASP A 159 -7.29 14.77 -16.36
CA ASP A 159 -6.04 14.88 -17.15
C ASP A 159 -5.23 13.56 -17.11
N ILE A 160 -5.93 12.43 -17.26
CA ILE A 160 -5.37 11.06 -17.13
C ILE A 160 -4.25 10.79 -18.15
N ASP A 161 -4.31 11.41 -19.33
CA ASP A 161 -3.28 11.33 -20.39
C ASP A 161 -1.95 11.98 -19.95
N LYS A 162 -2.01 12.95 -19.03
CA LYS A 162 -0.87 13.68 -18.47
C LYS A 162 -0.42 13.12 -17.12
N ARG A 163 -0.94 11.95 -16.71
CA ARG A 163 -0.52 11.27 -15.49
C ARG A 163 0.98 10.93 -15.54
N ARG A 164 1.71 11.26 -14.48
CA ARG A 164 3.14 10.95 -14.31
C ARG A 164 3.44 10.58 -12.87
N ILE A 165 4.34 9.60 -12.68
CA ILE A 165 4.85 9.19 -11.36
C ILE A 165 6.37 9.03 -11.46
N TYR A 166 7.14 9.98 -10.95
CA TYR A 166 8.61 9.96 -11.04
C TYR A 166 9.29 9.76 -9.69
N ILE A 167 10.34 8.94 -9.68
CA ILE A 167 11.06 8.50 -8.47
C ILE A 167 12.52 8.93 -8.59
N ASP A 168 12.98 9.77 -7.66
CA ASP A 168 14.37 10.21 -7.51
C ASP A 168 15.00 9.45 -6.34
N LEU A 169 15.86 8.47 -6.65
CA LEU A 169 16.56 7.70 -5.62
C LEU A 169 17.72 8.46 -4.98
N GLU A 170 18.26 9.48 -5.64
CA GLU A 170 19.40 10.26 -5.14
C GLU A 170 18.93 11.29 -4.11
N GLU A 171 17.81 11.95 -4.39
CA GLU A 171 17.23 12.99 -3.54
C GLU A 171 16.17 12.45 -2.57
N ASN A 172 15.89 11.15 -2.61
CA ASN A 172 14.80 10.49 -1.88
C ASN A 172 13.43 11.16 -2.10
N ARG A 173 13.11 11.46 -3.36
CA ARG A 173 11.87 12.19 -3.73
C ARG A 173 10.99 11.39 -4.66
N VAL A 174 9.69 11.60 -4.55
CA VAL A 174 8.71 11.10 -5.49
C VAL A 174 7.74 12.21 -5.87
N TYR A 175 7.42 12.26 -7.15
CA TYR A 175 6.49 13.22 -7.73
C TYR A 175 5.37 12.44 -8.41
N SER A 176 4.11 12.77 -8.13
CA SER A 176 2.95 12.10 -8.70
C SER A 176 1.86 13.12 -9.04
N VAL A 177 1.30 13.05 -10.25
CA VAL A 177 0.31 14.05 -10.71
C VAL A 177 -0.79 13.44 -11.55
N ASN A 178 -1.98 14.04 -11.52
CA ASN A 178 -3.19 13.70 -12.29
C ASN A 178 -3.69 12.26 -12.04
N ASN A 179 -3.63 11.80 -10.78
CA ASN A 179 -4.12 10.48 -10.38
C ASN A 179 -4.68 10.50 -8.95
N GLN A 180 -5.52 9.53 -8.63
CA GLN A 180 -6.14 9.32 -7.32
C GLN A 180 -5.94 7.90 -6.82
N TYR A 181 -5.82 6.92 -7.74
CA TYR A 181 -5.61 5.53 -7.36
C TYR A 181 -4.46 5.39 -6.38
N ALA A 182 -4.77 4.82 -5.21
CA ALA A 182 -3.84 4.69 -4.11
C ALA A 182 -2.48 4.07 -4.47
N GLY A 183 -2.42 3.19 -5.48
CA GLY A 183 -1.13 2.64 -5.96
C GLY A 183 -0.21 3.64 -6.66
N ASN A 184 -0.73 4.79 -7.07
CA ASN A 184 -0.03 5.90 -7.74
C ASN A 184 0.03 7.15 -6.84
N SER A 185 -0.95 7.36 -5.96
CA SER A 185 -1.13 8.56 -5.14
C SER A 185 -0.60 8.43 -3.70
N LEU A 186 -0.71 7.25 -3.06
CA LEU A 186 -0.12 6.97 -1.75
C LEU A 186 1.39 6.77 -1.92
N GLY A 187 2.15 7.86 -1.75
CA GLY A 187 3.60 7.87 -1.89
C GLY A 187 4.28 6.87 -0.94
N LEU A 188 3.69 6.68 0.22
CA LEU A 188 4.28 5.91 1.32
C LEU A 188 4.23 4.39 1.15
N LYS A 189 3.62 3.86 0.08
CA LYS A 189 3.55 2.41 -0.16
C LYS A 189 4.71 1.89 -1.00
N LYS A 190 4.44 1.39 -2.21
CA LYS A 190 5.47 0.82 -3.10
C LYS A 190 6.43 1.89 -3.64
N LEU A 191 6.09 3.18 -3.57
CA LEU A 191 6.98 4.28 -3.99
C LEU A 191 8.04 4.51 -2.91
N ALA A 192 7.64 4.72 -1.65
CA ALA A 192 8.56 4.77 -0.50
C ALA A 192 9.38 3.49 -0.33
N PHE A 193 8.79 2.31 -0.61
CA PHE A 193 9.52 1.04 -0.53
C PHE A 193 10.75 1.03 -1.45
N ARG A 194 10.68 1.64 -2.64
CA ARG A 194 11.84 1.75 -3.55
C ARG A 194 12.93 2.65 -3.01
N LEU A 195 12.56 3.77 -2.36
CA LEU A 195 13.50 4.64 -1.67
C LEU A 195 14.14 3.90 -0.48
N ALA A 196 13.33 3.14 0.28
CA ALA A 196 13.76 2.35 1.41
C ALA A 196 14.77 1.27 1.01
N ILE A 197 14.56 0.56 -0.11
CA ILE A 197 15.53 -0.42 -0.63
C ILE A 197 16.88 0.26 -0.90
N ASN A 198 16.88 1.40 -1.60
CA ASN A 198 18.11 2.14 -1.90
C ASN A 198 18.82 2.60 -0.61
N LYS A 199 18.08 3.16 0.36
CA LYS A 199 18.63 3.58 1.65
C LYS A 199 19.17 2.39 2.45
N ALA A 200 18.44 1.28 2.50
CA ALA A 200 18.80 0.06 3.20
C ALA A 200 20.11 -0.54 2.68
N GLN A 201 20.26 -0.61 1.35
CA GLN A 201 21.50 -1.06 0.71
C GLN A 201 22.70 -0.18 1.11
N ASN A 202 22.53 1.14 1.12
CA ASN A 202 23.60 2.09 1.45
C ASN A 202 23.96 2.10 2.96
N GLU A 203 23.04 1.68 3.82
CA GLU A 203 23.19 1.71 5.29
C GLU A 203 23.39 0.33 5.93
N GLY A 204 23.42 -0.74 5.14
CA GLY A 204 23.69 -2.09 5.65
C GLY A 204 22.52 -2.74 6.39
N TRP A 205 21.29 -2.51 5.94
CA TRP A 205 20.09 -3.18 6.45
C TRP A 205 19.17 -3.64 5.29
N LEU A 206 18.05 -4.30 5.58
CA LEU A 206 17.15 -4.83 4.55
C LEU A 206 15.75 -4.22 4.61
N ALA A 207 15.25 -3.75 3.48
CA ALA A 207 13.86 -3.38 3.28
C ALA A 207 13.22 -4.41 2.33
N GLU A 208 12.35 -5.26 2.85
CA GLU A 208 11.89 -6.46 2.15
C GLU A 208 10.38 -6.51 1.97
N HIS A 209 9.95 -7.13 0.88
CA HIS A 209 8.54 -7.38 0.58
C HIS A 209 8.02 -8.62 1.31
N MET A 210 8.11 -8.58 2.64
CA MET A 210 7.84 -9.71 3.52
C MET A 210 6.74 -9.41 4.54
N PHE A 211 5.95 -10.43 4.87
CA PHE A 211 5.12 -10.39 6.07
C PHE A 211 5.98 -10.60 7.33
N ILE A 212 5.45 -10.29 8.50
CA ILE A 212 6.00 -10.64 9.81
C ILE A 212 4.88 -11.22 10.66
N MET A 213 5.08 -12.41 11.20
CA MET A 213 4.10 -13.09 12.05
C MET A 213 4.73 -13.66 13.31
N GLY A 214 3.97 -13.69 14.39
CA GLY A 214 4.27 -14.41 15.63
C GLY A 214 3.57 -15.77 15.62
N VAL A 215 4.35 -16.84 15.63
CA VAL A 215 3.85 -18.21 15.71
C VAL A 215 3.85 -18.69 17.15
N HIS A 216 2.66 -19.04 17.64
CA HIS A 216 2.40 -19.57 18.98
C HIS A 216 2.57 -21.08 18.97
N GLY A 217 3.58 -21.55 19.69
CA GLY A 217 3.90 -22.95 19.88
C GLY A 217 3.53 -23.47 21.27
N PRO A 218 3.86 -24.73 21.57
CA PRO A 218 3.63 -25.33 22.89
C PRO A 218 4.29 -24.53 24.02
N ASN A 219 3.74 -24.64 25.23
CA ASN A 219 4.24 -23.99 26.45
C ASN A 219 4.28 -22.46 26.37
N GLY A 220 3.40 -21.83 25.57
CA GLY A 220 3.31 -20.38 25.44
C GLY A 220 4.47 -19.74 24.67
N ARG A 221 5.27 -20.52 23.94
CA ARG A 221 6.38 -20.00 23.13
C ARG A 221 5.84 -19.19 21.96
N ILE A 222 6.38 -18.00 21.74
CA ILE A 222 6.15 -17.21 20.52
C ILE A 222 7.46 -17.17 19.72
N THR A 223 7.40 -17.53 18.45
CA THR A 223 8.54 -17.47 17.52
C THR A 223 8.17 -16.59 16.34
N TYR A 224 8.98 -15.57 16.05
CA TYR A 224 8.68 -14.65 14.95
C TYR A 224 9.36 -15.08 13.66
N PHE A 225 8.60 -15.02 12.58
CA PHE A 225 9.02 -15.35 11.24
C PHE A 225 8.70 -14.21 10.28
N THR A 226 9.46 -14.15 9.20
CA THR A 226 9.18 -13.27 8.07
C THR A 226 9.17 -14.10 6.79
N GLY A 227 8.52 -13.64 5.74
CA GLY A 227 8.55 -14.36 4.48
C GLY A 227 8.11 -13.58 3.26
N ALA A 228 8.76 -13.85 2.13
CA ALA A 228 8.55 -13.19 0.85
C ALA A 228 7.87 -14.14 -0.13
N TYR A 229 6.59 -13.87 -0.43
CA TYR A 229 5.84 -14.54 -1.49
C TYR A 229 5.49 -13.55 -2.61
N PRO A 230 5.48 -13.96 -3.89
CA PRO A 230 4.97 -13.14 -4.98
C PRO A 230 3.52 -12.71 -4.78
N SER A 231 3.08 -11.73 -5.57
CA SER A 231 1.71 -11.21 -5.47
C SER A 231 0.67 -12.31 -5.73
N ALA A 232 -0.36 -12.37 -4.89
CA ALA A 232 -1.42 -13.39 -4.92
C ALA A 232 -0.95 -14.84 -4.67
N CYS A 233 0.18 -15.02 -3.97
CA CYS A 233 0.68 -16.33 -3.50
C CYS A 233 0.47 -16.56 -2.00
N GLY A 234 -0.52 -15.91 -1.38
CA GLY A 234 -0.95 -16.23 -0.01
C GLY A 234 -0.20 -15.51 1.12
N LYS A 235 0.57 -14.45 0.83
CA LYS A 235 1.33 -13.67 1.83
C LYS A 235 0.47 -13.24 3.03
N THR A 236 -0.63 -12.51 2.77
CA THR A 236 -1.58 -12.08 3.79
C THR A 236 -2.26 -13.27 4.47
N SER A 237 -2.66 -14.30 3.71
CA SER A 237 -3.29 -15.50 4.28
C SER A 237 -2.38 -16.24 5.26
N THR A 238 -1.08 -16.34 4.97
CA THR A 238 -0.08 -16.93 5.88
C THR A 238 0.13 -16.08 7.12
N ALA A 239 0.23 -14.75 6.98
CA ALA A 239 0.34 -13.85 8.12
C ALA A 239 -0.89 -13.88 9.05
N MET A 240 -2.04 -14.34 8.52
CA MET A 240 -3.34 -14.38 9.21
C MET A 240 -3.80 -15.79 9.58
N ILE A 241 -2.90 -16.79 9.60
CA ILE A 241 -3.26 -18.16 10.00
C ILE A 241 -3.95 -18.15 11.37
N PRO A 242 -5.13 -18.81 11.52
CA PRO A 242 -5.84 -18.85 12.79
C PRO A 242 -4.97 -19.31 13.96
N GLY A 243 -5.10 -18.61 15.09
CA GLY A 243 -4.31 -18.87 16.30
C GLY A 243 -2.90 -18.26 16.30
N GLN A 244 -2.48 -17.63 15.20
CA GLN A 244 -1.20 -16.91 15.09
C GLN A 244 -1.44 -15.40 15.12
N THR A 245 -0.39 -14.63 15.41
CA THR A 245 -0.46 -13.17 15.49
C THR A 245 0.27 -12.48 14.34
N VAL A 246 -0.27 -11.36 13.87
CA VAL A 246 0.30 -10.57 12.77
C VAL A 246 1.04 -9.34 13.30
N VAL A 247 2.28 -9.13 12.84
CA VAL A 247 3.05 -7.90 13.07
C VAL A 247 2.93 -6.99 11.83
N GLY A 248 2.98 -7.58 10.63
CA GLY A 248 2.76 -6.91 9.35
C GLY A 248 2.54 -7.91 8.22
N ASP A 249 1.88 -7.50 7.14
CA ASP A 249 1.50 -8.42 6.07
C ASP A 249 2.23 -8.17 4.73
N ASP A 250 2.80 -6.99 4.48
CA ASP A 250 3.37 -6.65 3.16
C ASP A 250 4.86 -6.23 3.17
N ILE A 251 5.29 -5.38 4.10
CA ILE A 251 6.66 -4.80 4.08
C ILE A 251 7.34 -4.88 5.46
N ALA A 252 8.56 -5.40 5.46
CA ALA A 252 9.39 -5.58 6.65
C ALA A 252 10.72 -4.81 6.52
N TYR A 253 11.13 -4.12 7.59
CA TYR A 253 12.50 -3.60 7.73
C TYR A 253 13.27 -4.48 8.70
N LEU A 254 14.42 -5.02 8.27
CA LEU A 254 15.25 -5.90 9.07
C LEU A 254 16.61 -5.27 9.34
N LYS A 255 17.01 -5.24 10.62
CA LYS A 255 18.31 -4.75 11.08
C LYS A 255 18.94 -5.77 12.01
N LYS A 256 20.25 -5.90 11.95
CA LYS A 256 21.03 -6.67 12.93
C LYS A 256 21.31 -5.79 14.13
N ILE A 257 20.75 -6.15 15.29
CA ILE A 257 20.91 -5.44 16.56
C ILE A 257 21.45 -6.44 17.57
N ASP A 258 22.63 -6.16 18.13
CA ASP A 258 23.29 -7.01 19.13
C ASP A 258 23.41 -8.48 18.70
N GLY A 259 23.75 -8.70 17.43
CA GLY A 259 23.91 -10.05 16.85
C GLY A 259 22.60 -10.72 16.42
N VAL A 260 21.43 -10.13 16.70
CA VAL A 260 20.11 -10.69 16.38
C VAL A 260 19.47 -9.91 15.24
N ILE A 261 18.93 -10.62 14.24
CA ILE A 261 18.09 -10.00 13.22
C ILE A 261 16.74 -9.66 13.85
N ARG A 262 16.39 -8.39 13.81
CA ARG A 262 15.08 -7.89 14.26
C ARG A 262 14.33 -7.26 13.10
N ALA A 263 13.02 -7.44 13.10
CA ALA A 263 12.13 -6.90 12.08
C ALA A 263 11.06 -5.98 12.67
N VAL A 264 10.71 -4.94 11.93
CA VAL A 264 9.51 -4.13 12.16
C VAL A 264 8.64 -4.09 10.92
N ASN A 265 7.34 -3.95 11.12
CA ASN A 265 6.44 -3.60 10.03
C ASN A 265 6.59 -2.11 9.71
N MET A 266 6.89 -1.80 8.45
CA MET A 266 6.90 -0.44 7.94
C MET A 266 5.53 0.23 8.10
N GLU A 267 4.48 -0.52 7.80
CA GLU A 267 3.08 -0.06 7.80
C GLU A 267 2.48 -0.18 9.21
N SER A 268 1.28 0.38 9.39
CA SER A 268 0.40 0.22 10.56
C SER A 268 -1.04 -0.10 10.17
N GLY A 269 -1.28 -0.34 8.88
CA GLY A 269 -2.58 -0.71 8.32
C GLY A 269 -2.44 -1.68 7.17
N ILE A 270 -3.57 -2.05 6.58
CA ILE A 270 -3.66 -2.94 5.42
C ILE A 270 -4.35 -2.20 4.28
N PHE A 271 -3.75 -2.29 3.10
CA PHE A 271 -4.36 -1.88 1.83
C PHE A 271 -4.60 -3.09 0.93
N GLY A 272 -5.61 -3.88 1.28
CA GLY A 272 -5.82 -5.23 0.77
C GLY A 272 -6.75 -5.29 -0.43
N ILE A 273 -6.55 -6.26 -1.33
CA ILE A 273 -7.51 -6.58 -2.40
C ILE A 273 -8.71 -7.28 -1.74
N ILE A 274 -9.92 -6.76 -1.97
CA ILE A 274 -11.12 -7.24 -1.28
C ILE A 274 -11.79 -8.43 -1.97
N HIS A 275 -11.56 -8.62 -3.28
CA HIS A 275 -12.33 -9.54 -4.15
C HIS A 275 -12.39 -11.02 -3.70
N SER A 276 -11.47 -11.51 -2.87
CA SER A 276 -11.53 -12.89 -2.35
C SER A 276 -11.92 -12.99 -0.88
N VAL A 277 -12.02 -11.85 -0.18
CA VAL A 277 -12.23 -11.80 1.27
C VAL A 277 -13.65 -12.26 1.60
N ASN A 278 -13.77 -13.29 2.42
CA ASN A 278 -15.02 -13.82 2.91
C ASN A 278 -14.85 -14.47 4.30
N SER A 279 -15.97 -14.82 4.94
CA SER A 279 -15.99 -15.37 6.30
C SER A 279 -15.29 -16.72 6.46
N GLU A 280 -15.08 -17.49 5.39
CA GLU A 280 -14.43 -18.79 5.46
C GLU A 280 -12.92 -18.68 5.26
N ASN A 281 -12.48 -17.95 4.22
CA ASN A 281 -11.07 -17.86 3.84
C ASN A 281 -10.29 -16.83 4.68
N ASP A 282 -10.93 -15.71 5.01
CA ASP A 282 -10.28 -14.55 5.64
C ASP A 282 -11.11 -14.04 6.83
N PRO A 283 -11.45 -14.90 7.82
CA PRO A 283 -12.46 -14.60 8.85
C PRO A 283 -12.13 -13.36 9.68
N VAL A 284 -10.85 -13.12 9.97
CA VAL A 284 -10.42 -11.97 10.80
C VAL A 284 -10.61 -10.66 10.04
N ILE A 285 -10.20 -10.62 8.77
CA ILE A 285 -10.36 -9.45 7.90
C ILE A 285 -11.84 -9.22 7.63
N TYR A 286 -12.57 -10.26 7.22
CA TYR A 286 -13.99 -10.18 6.93
C TYR A 286 -14.79 -9.65 8.13
N LYS A 287 -14.45 -10.07 9.35
CA LYS A 287 -15.05 -9.54 10.56
C LYS A 287 -14.80 -8.04 10.72
N ALA A 288 -13.55 -7.58 10.58
CA ALA A 288 -13.23 -6.16 10.66
C ALA A 288 -13.99 -5.33 9.61
N LEU A 289 -14.17 -5.87 8.39
CA LEU A 289 -14.92 -5.22 7.31
C LEU A 289 -16.45 -5.25 7.48
N THR A 290 -16.98 -5.96 8.48
CA THR A 290 -18.43 -6.15 8.67
C THR A 290 -18.92 -5.76 10.07
N THR A 291 -18.07 -5.09 10.85
CA THR A 291 -18.40 -4.51 12.16
C THR A 291 -18.01 -3.03 12.20
N PRO A 292 -18.52 -2.23 13.15
CA PRO A 292 -18.07 -0.85 13.33
C PRO A 292 -16.54 -0.74 13.45
N GLY A 293 -15.98 0.27 12.81
CA GLY A 293 -14.53 0.49 12.73
C GLY A 293 -14.19 1.48 11.62
N GLU A 294 -12.99 2.05 11.65
CA GLU A 294 -12.55 2.99 10.62
C GLU A 294 -12.09 2.21 9.37
N VAL A 295 -12.91 2.21 8.31
CA VAL A 295 -12.64 1.45 7.08
C VAL A 295 -12.99 2.29 5.84
N ILE A 296 -12.03 2.43 4.93
CA ILE A 296 -12.27 3.00 3.61
C ILE A 296 -12.37 1.86 2.60
N PHE A 297 -13.53 1.69 1.98
CA PHE A 297 -13.68 0.81 0.82
C PHE A 297 -13.32 1.57 -0.45
N SER A 298 -12.83 0.87 -1.48
CA SER A 298 -12.59 1.48 -2.79
C SER A 298 -13.08 0.60 -3.93
N ASN A 299 -13.88 1.19 -4.84
CA ASN A 299 -14.37 0.56 -6.08
C ASN A 299 -15.22 -0.72 -5.90
N VAL A 300 -15.94 -0.82 -4.78
CA VAL A 300 -16.93 -1.88 -4.52
C VAL A 300 -18.34 -1.42 -4.91
N LEU A 301 -19.29 -2.35 -4.99
CA LEU A 301 -20.70 -2.00 -5.16
C LEU A 301 -21.24 -1.46 -3.84
N ILE A 302 -21.95 -0.35 -3.88
CA ILE A 302 -22.75 0.16 -2.76
C ILE A 302 -24.23 0.06 -3.11
N SER A 303 -25.00 -0.57 -2.24
CA SER A 303 -26.47 -0.63 -2.33
C SER A 303 -27.07 -0.33 -0.96
N ASN A 304 -27.97 0.66 -0.88
CA ASN A 304 -28.57 1.14 0.38
C ASN A 304 -27.53 1.46 1.48
N GLY A 305 -26.38 2.02 1.08
CA GLY A 305 -25.28 2.36 1.99
C GLY A 305 -24.48 1.16 2.51
N VAL A 306 -24.66 -0.05 1.94
CA VAL A 306 -23.95 -1.27 2.32
C VAL A 306 -22.99 -1.67 1.20
N PRO A 307 -21.72 -1.99 1.51
CA PRO A 307 -20.74 -2.43 0.51
C PRO A 307 -20.88 -3.92 0.17
N TYR A 308 -20.70 -4.24 -1.11
CA TYR A 308 -20.71 -5.59 -1.67
C TYR A 308 -19.56 -5.75 -2.67
N TRP A 309 -18.92 -6.91 -2.66
CA TRP A 309 -17.83 -7.23 -3.59
C TRP A 309 -17.98 -8.65 -4.12
N GLY A 310 -17.36 -8.90 -5.27
CA GLY A 310 -17.25 -10.26 -5.80
C GLY A 310 -16.55 -11.15 -4.78
N GLY A 311 -16.94 -12.42 -4.66
CA GLY A 311 -16.30 -13.36 -3.73
C GLY A 311 -16.70 -13.22 -2.25
N MET A 312 -17.54 -12.25 -1.88
CA MET A 312 -18.04 -12.05 -0.51
C MET A 312 -18.86 -13.23 0.04
N LYS A 313 -19.31 -14.16 -0.82
CA LYS A 313 -20.19 -15.30 -0.50
C LYS A 313 -21.52 -14.88 0.16
N LYS A 314 -22.10 -13.79 -0.33
CA LYS A 314 -23.43 -13.28 0.04
C LYS A 314 -24.22 -12.96 -1.22
N ASP A 315 -25.54 -12.88 -1.09
CA ASP A 315 -26.41 -12.40 -2.15
C ASP A 315 -26.07 -10.95 -2.49
N ILE A 316 -25.68 -10.72 -3.74
CA ILE A 316 -25.30 -9.41 -4.25
C ILE A 316 -26.57 -8.75 -4.81
N PRO A 317 -26.90 -7.50 -4.42
CA PRO A 317 -28.02 -6.78 -4.98
C PRO A 317 -27.90 -6.62 -6.50
N ASN A 318 -29.01 -6.69 -7.22
CA ASN A 318 -29.04 -6.56 -8.68
C ASN A 318 -28.85 -5.12 -9.18
N LYS A 319 -28.76 -4.13 -8.28
CA LYS A 319 -28.50 -2.72 -8.61
C LYS A 319 -27.85 -1.93 -7.46
N GLY A 320 -27.16 -0.86 -7.81
CA GLY A 320 -26.53 0.07 -6.87
C GLY A 320 -25.61 1.05 -7.58
N ILE A 321 -24.58 1.52 -6.89
CA ILE A 321 -23.52 2.38 -7.44
C ILE A 321 -22.20 1.65 -7.29
N ASN A 322 -21.41 1.56 -8.35
CA ASN A 322 -20.05 1.03 -8.28
C ASN A 322 -19.06 1.95 -8.99
N PHE A 323 -17.84 1.45 -9.22
CA PHE A 323 -16.74 2.16 -9.90
C PHE A 323 -17.04 2.63 -11.34
N SER A 324 -18.19 2.26 -11.90
CA SER A 324 -18.67 2.69 -13.22
C SER A 324 -19.89 3.65 -13.14
N GLY A 325 -20.21 4.15 -11.94
CA GLY A 325 -21.43 4.91 -11.66
C GLY A 325 -22.62 4.01 -11.33
N GLU A 326 -23.82 4.36 -11.79
CA GLU A 326 -25.01 3.52 -11.63
C GLU A 326 -24.78 2.13 -12.24
N TRP A 327 -25.03 1.08 -11.46
CA TRP A 327 -24.75 -0.30 -11.85
C TRP A 327 -25.98 -1.18 -11.64
N PHE A 328 -26.17 -2.12 -12.56
CA PHE A 328 -27.15 -3.19 -12.48
C PHE A 328 -26.52 -4.51 -12.97
N GLU A 329 -27.11 -5.62 -12.58
CA GLU A 329 -26.68 -6.96 -13.01
C GLU A 329 -26.64 -7.05 -14.53
N GLU A 330 -25.59 -7.67 -15.09
CA GLU A 330 -25.34 -7.74 -16.54
C GLU A 330 -25.04 -6.39 -17.24
N LYS A 331 -24.82 -5.29 -16.51
CA LYS A 331 -24.36 -4.02 -17.12
C LYS A 331 -23.08 -4.28 -17.92
N LYS A 332 -23.01 -3.76 -19.14
CA LYS A 332 -21.87 -3.87 -20.05
C LYS A 332 -21.19 -2.51 -20.27
N ASP A 333 -19.90 -2.55 -20.54
CA ASP A 333 -19.15 -1.37 -21.01
C ASP A 333 -19.42 -1.09 -22.51
N GLU A 334 -18.84 -0.01 -23.03
CA GLU A 334 -18.96 0.38 -24.44
C GLU A 334 -18.44 -0.70 -25.42
N GLN A 335 -17.63 -1.64 -24.94
CA GLN A 335 -17.05 -2.74 -25.70
C GLN A 335 -17.86 -4.04 -25.55
N GLY A 336 -19.03 -3.98 -24.88
CA GLY A 336 -19.91 -5.12 -24.65
C GLY A 336 -19.43 -6.09 -23.57
N ARG A 337 -18.39 -5.76 -22.81
CA ARG A 337 -17.87 -6.61 -21.72
C ARG A 337 -18.65 -6.32 -20.45
N GLU A 338 -18.98 -7.37 -19.71
CA GLU A 338 -19.68 -7.24 -18.43
C GLU A 338 -18.84 -6.46 -17.41
N ILE A 339 -19.49 -5.53 -16.74
CA ILE A 339 -18.96 -4.77 -15.62
C ILE A 339 -19.34 -5.52 -14.34
N PRO A 340 -18.38 -6.08 -13.58
CA PRO A 340 -18.69 -6.78 -12.33
C PRO A 340 -19.20 -5.82 -11.25
N CYS A 341 -19.82 -6.36 -10.20
CA CYS A 341 -20.30 -5.55 -9.07
C CYS A 341 -19.18 -4.70 -8.42
N SER A 342 -17.98 -5.26 -8.28
CA SER A 342 -16.78 -4.58 -7.77
C SER A 342 -15.63 -4.71 -8.75
N HIS A 343 -14.76 -3.70 -8.81
CA HIS A 343 -13.56 -3.75 -9.64
C HIS A 343 -12.64 -4.90 -9.19
N LYS A 344 -11.91 -5.53 -10.12
CA LYS A 344 -10.99 -6.66 -9.78
C LYS A 344 -9.88 -6.26 -8.81
N ASN A 345 -9.47 -4.98 -8.85
CA ASN A 345 -8.53 -4.39 -7.91
C ASN A 345 -9.22 -3.56 -6.82
N ALA A 346 -10.51 -3.78 -6.54
CA ALA A 346 -11.19 -3.12 -5.43
C ALA A 346 -10.48 -3.41 -4.10
N ARG A 347 -10.51 -2.44 -3.20
CA ARG A 347 -9.67 -2.42 -2.00
C ARG A 347 -10.48 -2.16 -0.73
N TYR A 348 -9.87 -2.52 0.37
CA TYR A 348 -10.18 -2.00 1.68
C TYR A 348 -8.91 -1.40 2.31
N THR A 349 -9.10 -0.34 3.08
CA THR A 349 -8.06 0.31 3.88
C THR A 349 -8.53 0.34 5.33
N LEU A 350 -7.73 -0.21 6.24
CA LEU A 350 -8.00 -0.21 7.68
C LEU A 350 -6.70 -0.29 8.49
N LYS A 351 -6.74 0.10 9.76
CA LYS A 351 -5.59 -0.05 10.67
C LYS A 351 -5.43 -1.50 11.09
N LEU A 352 -4.19 -1.96 11.22
CA LEU A 352 -3.90 -3.32 11.71
C LEU A 352 -4.47 -3.55 13.11
N SER A 353 -4.59 -2.49 13.92
CA SER A 353 -5.17 -2.55 15.28
C SER A 353 -6.65 -2.97 15.30
N GLU A 354 -7.37 -2.85 14.19
CA GLU A 354 -8.75 -3.33 14.06
C GLU A 354 -8.82 -4.86 13.97
N LEU A 355 -7.69 -5.52 13.68
CA LEU A 355 -7.63 -6.97 13.59
C LEU A 355 -7.44 -7.61 14.97
N LYS A 356 -8.30 -8.58 15.29
CA LYS A 356 -8.25 -9.31 16.57
C LYS A 356 -6.98 -10.11 16.79
N ASN A 357 -6.24 -10.43 15.74
CA ASN A 357 -5.01 -11.20 15.79
C ASN A 357 -3.75 -10.34 15.67
N ILE A 358 -3.83 -9.01 15.82
CA ILE A 358 -2.65 -8.17 15.87
C ILE A 358 -1.73 -8.61 17.03
N ASP A 359 -0.43 -8.73 16.75
CA ASP A 359 0.58 -9.03 17.76
C ASP A 359 0.74 -7.85 18.71
N SER A 360 0.89 -8.12 20.01
CA SER A 360 1.11 -7.07 21.01
C SER A 360 2.41 -6.30 20.79
N LYS A 361 3.37 -6.86 20.04
CA LYS A 361 4.64 -6.22 19.66
C LYS A 361 4.61 -5.59 18.26
N ALA A 362 3.45 -5.46 17.62
CA ALA A 362 3.34 -4.88 16.28
C ALA A 362 3.89 -3.44 16.17
N ASN A 363 3.92 -2.71 17.30
CA ASN A 363 4.45 -1.35 17.39
C ASN A 363 5.70 -1.23 18.29
N ASP A 364 6.37 -2.34 18.62
CA ASP A 364 7.58 -2.32 19.45
C ASP A 364 8.73 -1.58 18.72
N PRO A 365 9.27 -0.47 19.26
CA PRO A 365 10.37 0.26 18.64
C PRO A 365 11.65 -0.56 18.51
N GLY A 366 11.83 -1.59 19.33
CA GLY A 366 12.97 -2.50 19.25
C GLY A 366 12.83 -3.56 18.17
N GLY A 367 11.64 -3.73 17.58
CA GLY A 367 11.31 -4.79 16.63
C GLY A 367 11.28 -6.19 17.25
N VAL A 368 10.74 -7.15 16.50
CA VAL A 368 10.63 -8.55 16.93
C VAL A 368 11.83 -9.36 16.44
N PRO A 369 12.37 -10.29 17.24
CA PRO A 369 13.51 -11.12 16.84
C PRO A 369 13.10 -12.18 15.80
N VAL A 370 13.67 -12.13 14.60
CA VAL A 370 13.36 -13.06 13.51
C VAL A 370 14.15 -14.36 13.70
N LYS A 371 13.47 -15.50 13.62
CA LYS A 371 14.07 -16.84 13.75
C LYS A 371 14.14 -17.62 12.44
N ALA A 372 13.30 -17.31 11.46
CA ALA A 372 13.43 -17.86 10.11
C ALA A 372 12.85 -16.88 9.07
N ILE A 373 13.37 -16.99 7.84
CA ILE A 373 12.90 -16.29 6.65
C ILE A 373 12.33 -17.36 5.70
N PHE A 374 11.10 -17.18 5.26
CA PHE A 374 10.45 -18.05 4.29
C PHE A 374 10.47 -17.44 2.90
N TYR A 375 10.79 -18.25 1.91
CA TYR A 375 10.52 -17.97 0.51
C TYR A 375 9.45 -18.95 0.03
N GLY A 376 8.54 -18.48 -0.81
CA GLY A 376 7.41 -19.30 -1.26
C GLY A 376 6.77 -18.76 -2.53
N GLY A 377 6.12 -19.64 -3.27
CA GLY A 377 5.51 -19.35 -4.56
C GLY A 377 4.42 -20.36 -4.89
N ARG A 378 3.80 -20.18 -6.05
CA ARG A 378 2.89 -21.19 -6.62
C ARG A 378 3.67 -22.08 -7.57
N ASP A 379 3.78 -23.34 -7.18
CA ASP A 379 4.35 -24.42 -7.97
C ASP A 379 3.48 -25.66 -7.73
N SER A 380 2.94 -26.21 -8.80
CA SER A 380 1.97 -27.31 -8.74
C SER A 380 2.60 -28.69 -8.93
N ASP A 381 3.86 -28.77 -9.38
CA ASP A 381 4.42 -30.01 -9.92
C ASP A 381 5.92 -30.23 -9.66
N THR A 382 6.72 -29.20 -9.33
CA THR A 382 8.17 -29.39 -9.15
C THR A 382 8.71 -29.23 -7.72
N THR A 383 8.22 -28.25 -6.97
CA THR A 383 8.76 -27.94 -5.63
C THR A 383 8.05 -28.77 -4.56
N ILE A 384 8.83 -29.29 -3.60
CA ILE A 384 8.27 -29.98 -2.44
C ILE A 384 7.71 -28.99 -1.42
N PRO A 385 6.74 -29.39 -0.55
CA PRO A 385 6.00 -28.45 0.29
C PRO A 385 6.86 -27.59 1.24
N ILE A 386 7.99 -28.10 1.74
CA ILE A 386 8.91 -27.37 2.60
C ILE A 386 10.35 -27.87 2.43
N VAL A 387 11.30 -26.94 2.37
CA VAL A 387 12.75 -27.19 2.32
C VAL A 387 13.46 -26.22 3.26
N GLU A 388 14.45 -26.73 3.98
CA GLU A 388 15.37 -25.89 4.75
C GLU A 388 16.68 -25.69 3.97
N SER A 389 17.17 -24.46 3.94
CA SER A 389 18.45 -24.14 3.33
C SER A 389 19.61 -24.76 4.10
N LEU A 390 20.55 -25.39 3.39
CA LEU A 390 21.78 -25.95 3.95
C LEU A 390 22.68 -24.92 4.66
N THR A 391 22.76 -23.71 4.12
CA THR A 391 23.53 -22.58 4.65
C THR A 391 22.80 -21.27 4.36
N TRP A 392 23.30 -20.16 4.90
CA TRP A 392 22.76 -18.83 4.58
C TRP A 392 22.89 -18.50 3.09
N GLU A 393 24.04 -18.77 2.48
CA GLU A 393 24.29 -18.54 1.05
C GLU A 393 23.35 -19.36 0.17
N HIS A 394 23.09 -20.61 0.56
CA HIS A 394 22.09 -21.43 -0.11
C HIS A 394 20.68 -20.84 0.07
N GLY A 395 20.34 -20.31 1.25
CA GLY A 395 19.09 -19.60 1.48
C GLY A 395 18.92 -18.38 0.59
N VAL A 396 19.98 -17.58 0.39
CA VAL A 396 19.99 -16.45 -0.55
C VAL A 396 19.78 -16.94 -1.99
N PHE A 397 20.45 -18.03 -2.40
CA PHE A 397 20.25 -18.64 -3.71
C PHE A 397 18.80 -19.11 -3.92
N LEU A 398 18.19 -19.77 -2.93
CA LEU A 398 16.79 -20.19 -2.99
C LEU A 398 15.86 -18.99 -3.12
N GLY A 399 16.10 -17.92 -2.37
CA GLY A 399 15.34 -16.67 -2.49
C GLY A 399 15.48 -16.01 -3.87
N ALA A 400 16.69 -15.99 -4.44
CA ALA A 400 16.96 -15.42 -5.75
C ALA A 400 16.38 -16.24 -6.92
N THR A 401 16.04 -17.51 -6.69
CA THR A 401 15.54 -18.44 -7.70
C THR A 401 14.07 -18.80 -7.52
N VAL A 402 13.34 -18.08 -6.66
CA VAL A 402 11.89 -18.30 -6.49
C VAL A 402 11.17 -18.09 -7.83
N GLU A 403 10.65 -19.18 -8.37
CA GLU A 403 9.71 -19.17 -9.48
C GLU A 403 8.29 -19.26 -8.94
N SER A 404 7.37 -18.52 -9.56
CA SER A 404 5.94 -18.68 -9.29
C SER A 404 5.16 -18.56 -10.58
N GLU A 405 4.16 -19.42 -10.73
CA GLU A 405 3.19 -19.31 -11.82
C GLU A 405 2.53 -17.92 -11.83
N THR A 406 2.39 -17.33 -13.02
CA THR A 406 1.74 -16.03 -13.20
C THR A 406 0.28 -16.07 -12.75
N THR A 407 -0.07 -15.14 -11.86
CA THR A 407 -1.45 -14.88 -11.42
C THR A 407 -2.13 -13.84 -12.31
N ALA A 408 -3.47 -13.80 -12.27
CA ALA A 408 -4.28 -12.83 -13.03
C ALA A 408 -3.98 -11.34 -12.72
N ALA A 409 -3.16 -11.06 -11.70
CA ALA A 409 -2.75 -9.71 -11.31
C ALA A 409 -1.66 -9.10 -12.21
N THR A 410 -1.03 -9.91 -13.07
CA THR A 410 -0.03 -9.43 -14.04
C THR A 410 -0.59 -9.65 -15.44
N LEU A 411 -0.77 -8.59 -16.23
CA LEU A 411 -1.18 -8.66 -17.65
C LEU A 411 -0.22 -9.61 -18.40
N GLY A 412 -0.64 -10.86 -18.61
CA GLY A 412 0.15 -11.93 -19.20
C GLY A 412 -0.60 -13.27 -19.14
N ALA A 413 -0.16 -14.25 -19.95
CA ALA A 413 -0.74 -15.59 -19.98
C ALA A 413 -0.68 -16.26 -18.59
N ARG A 414 -1.78 -16.92 -18.19
CA ARG A 414 -1.94 -17.64 -16.93
C ARG A 414 -1.13 -18.95 -16.97
N GLY A 415 -0.43 -19.31 -15.89
CA GLY A 415 0.31 -20.58 -15.79
C GLY A 415 1.72 -20.56 -16.41
N VAL A 416 2.29 -19.40 -16.69
CA VAL A 416 3.70 -19.28 -17.14
C VAL A 416 4.56 -18.98 -15.92
N ARG A 417 5.59 -19.78 -15.68
CA ARG A 417 6.56 -19.51 -14.60
C ARG A 417 7.37 -18.26 -14.93
N LYS A 418 7.55 -17.40 -13.93
CA LYS A 418 8.46 -16.24 -14.02
C LYS A 418 9.28 -16.16 -12.75
N TYR A 419 10.56 -15.81 -12.90
CA TYR A 419 11.38 -15.31 -11.80
C TYR A 419 10.71 -14.06 -11.22
N ASN A 420 10.52 -14.02 -9.90
CA ASN A 420 9.83 -12.94 -9.19
C ASN A 420 10.68 -12.27 -8.13
#